data_AF-A0ABD3H3D3-F1
#
_entry.id   AF-A0ABD3H3D3-F1
#
_cell.length_a   1.000
_cell.length_b   1.000
_cell.length_c   1.000
_cell.angle_alpha   90.00
_cell.angle_beta   90.00
_cell.angle_gamma   90.00
#
_symmetry.space_group_name_H-M   'P 1'
#
loop_
_entity.id
_entity.type
_entity.pdbx_description
1 polymer ?
#
loop_
_entity_poly.entity_id
_entity_poly.type
_entity_poly.pdbx_seq_one_letter_code
_entity_poly.pdbx_strand_id
1 'polypeptide(L)'
;MRFQLSSSMKTLSGVLDLPAPSRLTKFRVTVVRQETRNFSSSFCPCASPQVYKGLRDRFVLWSEIGVHSSSWRKTPRNLPLGIRASSNFKQTDQRTGQKGGSFLGGLLKNLAKLAAGLILAAFVTATSLPYLLSWPTSRRIALDLANKTIPGTLSVRSASLGWNKPCRLEGVTLQGSDGEEVLVLPHIETRAPLWSLVLGKSGFGDVTVKSPVIDLQPHLSNGLPRLALALTPAEKLLESQTRGRKPKRPVKVPSADASLTVNVKDPKGGLNVTDGKVILPGDLAAALGNRLFMDVSLGSLATKESDELEKALDGHSGVPLRATLWSDCAQLEAVGFLQPRASKVKLIKPLKAEMDLTPAFAKFYLAQLNPLLGEILGPAVQDDDMPDIIVQLTPTNMELPSDHYKINIAPMKVTLARGQVVEGVLSLLSKQDLLKGQRNLTMQTSVIDAKLDMPGSFDCSRLDILIADKVHVATWGHMDSVDETVQMTLAIPGHSLRDLLGLKNVPPAYYLKIPVTGTFDKPRVDWKSAGIGIAQLTARERGGRLMQTFLDYVDAKEKSDVPEPVSALPWEQSGRL
;
A
#
# COMPACT_ATOMS: atom_id res chain seq x y z
N MET A 1 -1.70 43.70 -63.21
CA MET A 1 -3.18 43.80 -63.20
C MET A 1 -3.63 44.18 -61.81
N ARG A 2 -4.27 45.35 -61.66
CA ARG A 2 -4.93 45.78 -60.41
C ARG A 2 -6.16 44.89 -60.17
N PHE A 3 -6.36 44.45 -58.93
CA PHE A 3 -7.70 44.06 -58.49
C PHE A 3 -8.00 44.69 -57.12
N GLN A 4 -9.15 45.37 -57.08
CA GLN A 4 -9.77 45.99 -55.94
C GLN A 4 -10.32 44.93 -54.99
N LEU A 5 -10.17 45.15 -53.68
CA LEU A 5 -11.00 44.51 -52.67
C LEU A 5 -12.30 45.30 -52.56
N SER A 6 -13.43 44.68 -52.89
CA SER A 6 -14.74 45.11 -52.40
C SER A 6 -15.12 44.21 -51.22
N SER A 7 -15.53 44.81 -50.12
CA SER A 7 -16.14 44.11 -48.99
C SER A 7 -17.62 44.45 -48.98
N SER A 8 -18.49 43.43 -49.05
CA SER A 8 -19.90 43.59 -48.72
C SER A 8 -20.15 43.03 -47.32
N MET A 9 -20.55 43.88 -46.37
CA MET A 9 -21.08 43.44 -45.09
C MET A 9 -22.57 43.09 -45.25
N LYS A 10 -22.96 41.87 -44.85
CA LYS A 10 -24.35 41.56 -44.52
C LYS A 10 -24.44 41.30 -43.02
N THR A 11 -25.30 42.05 -42.36
CA THR A 11 -25.61 41.93 -40.93
C THR A 11 -26.81 41.01 -40.78
N LEU A 12 -26.70 39.96 -39.97
CA LEU A 12 -27.82 39.15 -39.50
C LEU A 12 -27.99 39.42 -38.00
N SER A 13 -29.20 39.76 -37.60
CA SER A 13 -29.59 40.00 -36.21
C SER A 13 -30.65 38.98 -35.81
N GLY A 14 -30.44 38.27 -34.71
CA GLY A 14 -31.43 37.40 -34.07
C GLY A 14 -31.55 37.75 -32.59
N VAL A 15 -32.78 37.70 -32.07
CA VAL A 15 -33.13 38.00 -30.67
C VAL A 15 -33.56 36.69 -30.01
N LEU A 16 -33.02 36.40 -28.82
CA LEU A 16 -33.45 35.30 -27.95
C LEU A 16 -34.18 35.93 -26.76
N ASP A 17 -35.46 35.59 -26.59
CA ASP A 17 -36.35 36.11 -25.55
C ASP A 17 -36.29 35.27 -24.27
N LEU A 18 -35.96 35.89 -23.13
CA LEU A 18 -36.27 35.44 -21.76
C LEU A 18 -36.38 36.68 -20.83
N PRO A 19 -37.13 36.62 -19.71
CA PRO A 19 -37.78 37.78 -19.10
C PRO A 19 -36.89 38.62 -18.16
N ALA A 20 -37.24 39.91 -18.08
CA ALA A 20 -36.54 41.07 -17.51
C ALA A 20 -36.52 41.14 -15.95
N PRO A 21 -35.92 42.18 -15.27
CA PRO A 21 -35.31 43.39 -15.83
C PRO A 21 -33.97 43.84 -15.19
N SER A 22 -33.01 44.25 -16.03
CA SER A 22 -32.37 45.57 -15.92
C SER A 22 -31.41 45.82 -17.09
N ARG A 23 -31.70 46.89 -17.84
CA ARG A 23 -30.86 47.66 -18.78
C ARG A 23 -29.80 46.88 -19.57
N LEU A 24 -30.22 46.35 -20.71
CA LEU A 24 -29.36 45.78 -21.75
C LEU A 24 -28.39 46.82 -22.31
N THR A 25 -27.10 46.55 -22.20
CA THR A 25 -26.08 47.21 -23.02
C THR A 25 -25.99 46.42 -24.32
N LYS A 26 -26.23 47.06 -25.47
CA LYS A 26 -26.09 46.41 -26.79
C LYS A 26 -24.61 46.12 -27.04
N PHE A 27 -24.25 44.84 -27.14
CA PHE A 27 -22.94 44.44 -27.62
C PHE A 27 -22.99 44.18 -29.12
N ARG A 28 -21.98 44.64 -29.84
CA ARG A 28 -21.78 44.36 -31.25
C ARG A 28 -20.70 43.30 -31.38
N VAL A 29 -21.10 42.07 -31.67
CA VAL A 29 -20.18 41.00 -32.02
C VAL A 29 -19.92 41.08 -33.52
N THR A 30 -18.65 41.26 -33.90
CA THR A 30 -18.25 41.20 -35.31
C THR A 30 -17.57 39.86 -35.53
N VAL A 31 -18.22 38.97 -36.29
CA VAL A 31 -17.65 37.69 -36.67
C VAL A 31 -16.97 37.86 -38.03
N VAL A 32 -15.66 37.68 -38.07
CA VAL A 32 -14.90 37.68 -39.33
C VAL A 32 -14.84 36.25 -39.84
N ARG A 33 -15.46 36.01 -40.99
CA ARG A 33 -15.39 34.72 -41.69
C ARG A 33 -14.13 34.70 -42.55
N GLN A 34 -13.17 33.86 -42.23
CA GLN A 34 -12.09 33.50 -43.17
C GLN A 34 -12.49 32.24 -43.94
N GLU A 35 -12.58 32.34 -45.27
CA GLU A 35 -12.65 31.18 -46.15
C GLU A 35 -11.23 30.80 -46.56
N THR A 36 -10.74 29.64 -46.12
CA THR A 36 -9.55 29.01 -46.67
C THR A 36 -9.97 27.97 -47.70
N ARG A 37 -9.49 28.10 -48.94
CA ARG A 37 -9.58 27.06 -49.97
C ARG A 37 -8.24 26.33 -50.07
N ASN A 38 -8.34 25.00 -50.11
CA ASN A 38 -7.34 23.97 -50.43
C ASN A 38 -6.34 23.59 -49.32
N PHE A 39 -6.49 22.34 -48.85
CA PHE A 39 -5.47 21.56 -48.14
C PHE A 39 -5.03 20.40 -49.04
N SER A 40 -3.72 20.22 -49.24
CA SER A 40 -3.13 18.98 -49.76
C SER A 40 -2.33 18.29 -48.65
N SER A 41 -2.80 17.09 -48.30
CA SER A 41 -2.16 15.94 -47.63
C SER A 41 -0.76 16.08 -46.99
N SER A 42 -0.71 15.97 -45.65
CA SER A 42 0.09 14.96 -44.93
C SER A 42 -0.26 15.03 -43.44
N PHE A 43 -1.01 14.05 -42.93
CA PHE A 43 -1.40 13.95 -41.51
C PHE A 43 -1.08 12.55 -40.99
N CYS A 44 -0.39 12.48 -39.85
CA CYS A 44 -0.28 11.32 -38.96
C CYS A 44 -0.58 11.81 -37.52
N PRO A 45 -1.09 10.94 -36.62
CA PRO A 45 -2.20 11.33 -35.75
C PRO A 45 -1.84 11.30 -34.26
N CYS A 46 -2.27 12.32 -33.51
CA CYS A 46 -2.56 12.20 -32.08
C CYS A 46 -3.75 13.09 -31.70
N ALA A 47 -4.61 12.54 -30.86
CA ALA A 47 -5.75 13.13 -30.13
C ALA A 47 -7.14 13.07 -30.80
N SER A 48 -7.98 12.22 -30.21
CA SER A 48 -9.42 12.07 -30.41
C SER A 48 -10.21 13.26 -29.84
N PRO A 49 -11.24 13.78 -30.55
CA PRO A 49 -12.15 14.80 -30.02
C PRO A 49 -13.39 14.18 -29.34
N GLN A 50 -13.87 14.81 -28.27
CA GLN A 50 -15.22 14.56 -27.75
C GLN A 50 -16.26 15.08 -28.76
N VAL A 51 -17.19 14.19 -29.13
CA VAL A 51 -18.25 14.44 -30.11
C VAL A 51 -19.52 14.85 -29.38
N TYR A 52 -20.02 16.06 -29.65
CA TYR A 52 -21.44 16.39 -29.47
C TYR A 52 -22.08 16.62 -30.84
N LYS A 53 -23.19 15.92 -31.08
CA LYS A 53 -23.92 15.86 -32.35
C LYS A 53 -24.95 17.00 -32.40
N GLY A 54 -24.79 17.91 -33.36
CA GLY A 54 -25.77 18.95 -33.69
C GLY A 54 -25.84 19.14 -35.21
N LEU A 55 -27.07 19.26 -35.75
CA LEU A 55 -27.36 19.14 -37.18
C LEU A 55 -26.60 20.14 -38.09
N ARG A 56 -26.07 19.57 -39.19
CA ARG A 56 -25.43 20.14 -40.40
C ARG A 56 -23.89 20.26 -40.35
N ASP A 57 -23.26 19.47 -41.22
CA ASP A 57 -21.81 19.27 -41.41
C ASP A 57 -21.00 20.55 -41.68
N ARG A 58 -20.58 21.26 -40.62
CA ARG A 58 -19.46 22.21 -40.67
C ARG A 58 -18.75 22.27 -39.30
N PHE A 59 -17.44 22.05 -39.28
CA PHE A 59 -16.59 22.33 -38.13
C PHE A 59 -16.22 23.82 -38.10
N VAL A 60 -16.36 24.47 -36.95
CA VAL A 60 -15.92 25.85 -36.72
C VAL A 60 -14.87 25.83 -35.62
N LEU A 61 -13.65 26.28 -35.95
CA LEU A 61 -12.59 26.51 -34.97
C LEU A 61 -12.74 27.94 -34.43
N TRP A 62 -12.86 28.08 -33.11
CA TRP A 62 -12.88 29.40 -32.47
C TRP A 62 -11.49 29.67 -31.86
N SER A 63 -10.81 30.69 -32.35
CA SER A 63 -9.62 31.24 -31.71
C SER A 63 -9.93 32.69 -31.31
N GLU A 64 -9.95 32.91 -30.00
CA GLU A 64 -10.03 34.21 -29.29
C GLU A 64 -11.37 34.97 -29.32
N ILE A 65 -11.82 35.37 -28.13
CA ILE A 65 -12.93 36.30 -27.91
C ILE A 65 -12.36 37.56 -27.27
N GLY A 66 -12.37 38.68 -28.01
CA GLY A 66 -12.03 40.00 -27.48
C GLY A 66 -13.28 40.84 -27.25
N VAL A 67 -13.43 41.41 -26.05
CA VAL A 67 -14.55 42.30 -25.69
C VAL A 67 -14.02 43.73 -25.53
N HIS A 68 -14.54 44.68 -26.33
CA HIS A 68 -14.25 46.10 -26.20
C HIS A 68 -15.53 46.89 -25.90
N SER A 69 -15.46 47.81 -24.94
CA SER A 69 -16.55 48.71 -24.55
C SER A 69 -16.10 50.17 -24.65
N SER A 70 -16.94 51.03 -25.24
CA SER A 70 -16.64 52.43 -25.51
C SER A 70 -17.85 53.34 -25.25
N SER A 71 -17.97 53.93 -24.07
CA SER A 71 -18.71 55.20 -23.86
C SER A 71 -18.71 55.68 -22.41
N TRP A 72 -18.06 56.81 -22.10
CA TRP A 72 -18.43 57.71 -20.99
C TRP A 72 -18.12 59.18 -21.37
N ARG A 73 -19.15 60.04 -21.40
CA ARG A 73 -19.07 61.52 -21.33
C ARG A 73 -19.53 61.97 -19.94
N LYS A 74 -18.90 63.03 -19.42
CA LYS A 74 -19.02 63.60 -18.06
C LYS A 74 -19.97 64.80 -17.98
N THR A 75 -20.62 64.97 -16.83
CA THR A 75 -21.06 66.25 -16.20
C THR A 75 -20.87 66.13 -14.66
N PRO A 76 -20.74 67.24 -13.90
CA PRO A 76 -19.60 67.41 -13.00
C PRO A 76 -19.89 67.56 -11.48
N ARG A 77 -18.83 67.32 -10.68
CA ARG A 77 -18.64 67.37 -9.20
C ARG A 77 -19.30 66.20 -8.46
N ASN A 78 -18.67 65.04 -8.24
CA ASN A 78 -17.29 64.77 -7.76
C ASN A 78 -16.44 63.97 -8.77
N LEU A 79 -15.27 64.51 -9.14
CA LEU A 79 -14.35 64.05 -10.20
C LEU A 79 -12.97 64.74 -9.97
N PRO A 80 -11.87 64.41 -10.71
CA PRO A 80 -11.24 63.10 -10.99
C PRO A 80 -9.69 63.16 -11.11
N LEU A 81 -8.95 62.06 -10.85
CA LEU A 81 -7.55 61.86 -11.29
C LEU A 81 -7.33 60.34 -11.47
N GLY A 82 -6.93 59.75 -12.59
CA GLY A 82 -6.38 60.27 -13.84
C GLY A 82 -5.31 59.29 -14.36
N ILE A 83 -5.73 58.18 -14.99
CA ILE A 83 -4.86 57.36 -15.86
C ILE A 83 -4.39 58.26 -17.02
N ARG A 84 -3.07 58.24 -17.25
CA ARG A 84 -2.38 59.01 -18.29
C ARG A 84 -2.79 58.54 -19.69
N ALA A 85 -3.24 59.50 -20.49
CA ALA A 85 -3.25 59.42 -21.94
C ALA A 85 -1.83 59.58 -22.48
N SER A 86 -1.45 58.74 -23.44
CA SER A 86 -0.28 58.92 -24.30
C SER A 86 -0.69 59.79 -25.48
N SER A 87 -0.25 61.05 -25.50
CA SER A 87 -0.33 61.92 -26.67
C SER A 87 1.08 62.26 -27.16
N ASN A 88 1.36 61.92 -28.41
CA ASN A 88 2.48 62.45 -29.19
C ASN A 88 2.36 63.98 -29.28
N PHE A 89 3.38 64.70 -28.81
CA PHE A 89 3.57 66.11 -29.08
C PHE A 89 5.04 66.34 -29.47
N LYS A 90 5.25 66.64 -30.76
CA LYS A 90 6.45 67.34 -31.26
C LYS A 90 6.33 68.79 -30.82
N GLN A 91 7.41 69.40 -30.30
CA GLN A 91 8.06 70.62 -30.84
C GLN A 91 9.18 71.10 -29.89
N THR A 92 10.36 71.35 -30.48
CA THR A 92 11.39 72.40 -30.29
C THR A 92 11.04 73.51 -29.26
N ASP A 93 11.92 74.16 -28.50
CA ASP A 93 13.36 74.43 -28.64
C ASP A 93 13.95 75.04 -27.31
N GLN A 94 15.27 75.12 -27.24
CA GLN A 94 16.14 76.06 -26.49
C GLN A 94 16.33 76.05 -24.94
N ARG A 95 17.57 75.65 -24.57
CA ARG A 95 18.55 76.29 -23.67
C ARG A 95 18.09 76.87 -22.33
N THR A 96 18.60 76.29 -21.24
CA THR A 96 19.51 76.96 -20.30
C THR A 96 20.37 75.93 -19.59
N GLY A 97 21.66 76.22 -19.44
CA GLY A 97 22.65 75.29 -18.93
C GLY A 97 22.61 75.14 -17.41
N GLN A 98 22.81 73.91 -16.94
CA GLN A 98 23.39 73.66 -15.63
C GLN A 98 24.13 72.32 -15.66
N LYS A 99 25.47 72.38 -15.61
CA LYS A 99 26.34 71.23 -15.42
C LYS A 99 26.13 70.69 -14.00
N GLY A 100 25.32 69.65 -13.85
CA GLY A 100 25.14 68.89 -12.60
C GLY A 100 25.70 67.48 -12.74
N GLY A 101 26.66 67.14 -11.88
CA GLY A 101 27.58 66.00 -12.00
C GLY A 101 26.96 64.61 -12.19
N SER A 102 27.61 63.83 -13.04
CA SER A 102 27.32 62.45 -13.43
C SER A 102 27.62 61.40 -12.33
N PHE A 103 27.19 61.61 -11.09
CA PHE A 103 27.48 60.67 -10.00
C PHE A 103 26.51 59.47 -9.97
N LEU A 104 25.24 59.68 -10.34
CA LEU A 104 24.21 58.63 -10.37
C LEU A 104 24.36 57.64 -11.54
N GLY A 105 24.85 58.10 -12.69
CA GLY A 105 25.08 57.24 -13.86
C GLY A 105 26.27 56.28 -13.70
N GLY A 106 27.25 56.63 -12.87
CA GLY A 106 28.38 55.76 -12.51
C GLY A 106 27.98 54.67 -11.52
N LEU A 107 27.17 55.00 -10.51
CA LEU A 107 26.65 54.06 -9.52
C LEU A 107 25.73 53.00 -10.13
N LEU A 108 24.82 53.38 -11.04
CA LEU A 108 23.94 52.43 -11.74
C LEU A 108 24.72 51.48 -12.66
N LYS A 109 25.78 51.95 -13.32
CA LYS A 109 26.67 51.10 -14.13
C LYS A 109 27.44 50.09 -13.28
N ASN A 110 27.85 50.45 -12.07
CA ASN A 110 28.55 49.55 -11.16
C ASN A 110 27.61 48.53 -10.51
N LEU A 111 26.38 48.91 -10.16
CA LEU A 111 25.34 47.98 -9.68
C LEU A 111 24.91 46.98 -10.76
N ALA A 112 24.75 47.44 -12.02
CA ALA A 112 24.44 46.54 -13.13
C ALA A 112 25.57 45.53 -13.40
N LYS A 113 26.84 45.94 -13.27
CA LYS A 113 28.00 45.03 -13.36
C LYS A 113 28.04 44.02 -12.21
N LEU A 114 27.71 44.42 -10.99
CA LEU A 114 27.61 43.51 -9.84
C LEU A 114 26.46 42.52 -9.99
N ALA A 115 25.28 42.97 -10.42
CA ALA A 115 24.13 42.09 -10.67
C ALA A 115 24.41 41.10 -11.81
N ALA A 116 25.00 41.56 -12.92
CA ALA A 116 25.43 40.69 -14.02
C ALA A 116 26.49 39.68 -13.57
N GLY A 117 27.43 40.10 -12.72
CA GLY A 117 28.42 39.22 -12.11
C GLY A 117 27.79 38.13 -11.23
N LEU A 118 26.80 38.47 -10.40
CA LEU A 118 26.08 37.52 -9.56
C LEU A 118 25.24 36.54 -10.37
N ILE A 119 24.56 37.01 -11.43
CA ILE A 119 23.79 36.14 -12.34
C ILE A 119 24.74 35.19 -13.07
N LEU A 120 25.89 35.68 -13.55
CA LEU A 120 26.88 34.84 -14.22
C LEU A 120 27.48 33.82 -13.25
N ALA A 121 27.81 34.22 -12.01
CA ALA A 121 28.30 33.31 -10.99
C ALA A 121 27.26 32.24 -10.63
N ALA A 122 25.99 32.62 -10.47
CA ALA A 122 24.89 31.69 -10.23
C ALA A 122 24.70 30.73 -11.43
N PHE A 123 24.80 31.24 -12.65
CA PHE A 123 24.71 30.42 -13.87
C PHE A 123 25.88 29.44 -14.00
N VAL A 124 27.11 29.87 -13.75
CA VAL A 124 28.30 29.01 -13.73
C VAL A 124 28.18 27.95 -12.63
N THR A 125 27.68 28.32 -11.45
CA THR A 125 27.47 27.38 -10.33
C THR A 125 26.40 26.35 -10.67
N ALA A 126 25.26 26.79 -11.24
CA ALA A 126 24.18 25.91 -11.66
C ALA A 126 24.62 24.97 -12.78
N THR A 127 25.34 25.46 -13.79
CA THR A 127 25.82 24.63 -14.91
C THR A 127 26.92 23.64 -14.50
N SER A 128 27.76 23.99 -13.52
CA SER A 128 28.82 23.10 -13.00
C SER A 128 28.37 22.16 -11.88
N LEU A 129 27.18 22.34 -11.32
CA LEU A 129 26.67 21.56 -10.19
C LEU A 129 26.75 20.03 -10.36
N PRO A 130 26.43 19.40 -11.51
CA PRO A 130 26.55 17.95 -11.68
C PRO A 130 27.99 17.47 -11.61
N TYR A 131 28.90 18.26 -12.18
CA TYR A 131 30.33 17.97 -12.15
C TYR A 131 30.88 18.12 -10.73
N LEU A 132 30.43 19.15 -10.00
CA LEU A 132 30.74 19.31 -8.58
C LEU A 132 30.19 18.13 -7.77
N LEU A 133 28.93 17.74 -7.92
CA LEU A 133 28.37 16.59 -7.18
C LEU A 133 29.07 15.26 -7.51
N SER A 134 29.67 15.14 -8.69
CA SER A 134 30.47 13.97 -9.08
C SER A 134 31.86 13.94 -8.41
N TRP A 135 32.35 15.09 -7.93
CA TRP A 135 33.65 15.22 -7.27
C TRP A 135 33.59 14.68 -5.82
N PRO A 136 34.60 13.90 -5.34
CA PRO A 136 34.48 13.19 -4.06
C PRO A 136 34.20 14.07 -2.83
N THR A 137 34.76 15.28 -2.77
CA THR A 137 34.61 16.17 -1.60
C THR A 137 33.19 16.71 -1.47
N SER A 138 32.65 17.27 -2.56
CA SER A 138 31.28 17.77 -2.63
C SER A 138 30.25 16.67 -2.51
N ARG A 139 30.53 15.47 -3.04
CA ARG A 139 29.69 14.29 -2.81
C ARG A 139 29.56 13.96 -1.34
N ARG A 140 30.66 14.00 -0.57
CA ARG A 140 30.62 13.78 0.89
C ARG A 140 29.75 14.81 1.61
N ILE A 141 29.82 16.08 1.21
CA ILE A 141 28.96 17.13 1.79
C ILE A 141 27.49 16.87 1.47
N ALA A 142 27.16 16.50 0.23
CA ALA A 142 25.79 16.17 -0.16
C ALA A 142 25.25 14.95 0.62
N LEU A 143 26.07 13.92 0.80
CA LEU A 143 25.72 12.74 1.59
C LEU A 143 25.59 13.06 3.09
N ASP A 144 26.44 13.92 3.65
CA ASP A 144 26.32 14.37 5.04
C ASP A 144 24.98 15.06 5.31
N LEU A 145 24.48 15.84 4.35
CA LEU A 145 23.15 16.45 4.44
C LEU A 145 22.02 15.42 4.33
N ALA A 146 22.15 14.42 3.44
CA ALA A 146 21.16 13.35 3.31
C ALA A 146 21.12 12.47 4.57
N ASN A 147 22.27 12.14 5.14
CA ASN A 147 22.39 11.33 6.36
C ASN A 147 21.82 12.02 7.60
N LYS A 148 21.59 13.34 7.59
CA LYS A 148 20.87 14.03 8.66
C LYS A 148 19.36 13.75 8.66
N THR A 149 18.82 13.21 7.56
CA THR A 149 17.38 12.94 7.41
C THR A 149 16.98 11.50 7.68
N ILE A 150 17.96 10.59 7.75
CA ILE A 150 17.75 9.16 7.99
C ILE A 150 18.55 8.72 9.22
N PRO A 151 18.10 7.71 9.97
CA PRO A 151 18.89 7.17 11.08
C PRO A 151 20.16 6.45 10.64
N GLY A 152 20.09 5.76 9.50
CA GLY A 152 21.22 5.03 8.92
C GLY A 152 22.26 5.94 8.25
N THR A 153 23.35 5.34 7.80
CA THR A 153 24.38 6.04 7.03
C THR A 153 24.32 5.61 5.56
N LEU A 154 23.98 6.55 4.67
CA LEU A 154 24.07 6.38 3.22
C LEU A 154 25.48 6.74 2.74
N SER A 155 26.07 5.86 1.94
CA SER A 155 27.35 6.08 1.28
C SER A 155 27.25 5.81 -0.22
N VAL A 156 28.05 6.53 -1.02
CA VAL A 156 28.12 6.34 -2.48
C VAL A 156 29.59 6.38 -2.91
N ARG A 157 30.06 5.28 -3.51
CA ARG A 157 31.45 5.14 -3.96
C ARG A 157 31.76 6.01 -5.17
N SER A 158 30.89 6.01 -6.17
CA SER A 158 31.07 6.82 -7.38
C SER A 158 29.72 7.35 -7.88
N ALA A 159 29.74 8.56 -8.43
CA ALA A 159 28.58 9.19 -9.04
C ALA A 159 29.03 9.89 -10.31
N SER A 160 28.36 9.59 -11.42
CA SER A 160 28.52 10.27 -12.69
C SER A 160 27.20 10.95 -13.02
N LEU A 161 27.16 12.26 -12.78
CA LEU A 161 25.97 13.07 -12.99
C LEU A 161 26.24 14.05 -14.13
N GLY A 162 25.27 14.20 -15.03
CA GLY A 162 25.36 15.15 -16.12
C GLY A 162 24.03 15.80 -16.39
N TRP A 163 24.06 17.10 -16.70
CA TRP A 163 22.84 17.78 -17.13
C TRP A 163 22.24 17.10 -18.35
N ASN A 164 23.04 16.80 -19.38
CA ASN A 164 22.55 16.21 -20.63
C ASN A 164 23.03 14.77 -20.86
N LYS A 165 23.43 14.06 -19.80
CA LYS A 165 23.94 12.69 -19.88
C LYS A 165 23.14 11.79 -18.94
N PRO A 166 23.04 10.47 -19.25
CA PRO A 166 22.54 9.48 -18.30
C PRO A 166 23.28 9.59 -16.96
N CYS A 167 22.55 9.44 -15.85
CA CYS A 167 23.17 9.45 -14.53
C CYS A 167 23.52 8.01 -14.12
N ARG A 168 24.68 7.85 -13.47
CA ARG A 168 25.17 6.56 -12.97
C ARG A 168 25.65 6.70 -11.53
N LEU A 169 25.26 5.76 -10.68
CA LEU A 169 25.75 5.64 -9.31
C LEU A 169 26.34 4.25 -9.12
N GLU A 170 27.47 4.17 -8.43
CA GLU A 170 28.11 2.89 -8.13
C GLU A 170 28.43 2.80 -6.64
N GLY A 171 28.29 1.58 -6.11
CA GLY A 171 28.56 1.25 -4.72
C GLY A 171 27.76 2.13 -3.77
N VAL A 172 26.43 2.19 -3.95
CA VAL A 172 25.54 2.81 -2.97
C VAL A 172 25.34 1.80 -1.84
N THR A 173 25.60 2.21 -0.61
CA THR A 173 25.35 1.37 0.57
C THR A 173 24.55 2.15 1.60
N LEU A 174 23.59 1.48 2.22
CA LEU A 174 22.90 1.96 3.41
C LEU A 174 23.33 1.07 4.57
N GLN A 175 23.88 1.70 5.60
CA GLN A 175 24.18 1.05 6.86
C GLN A 175 23.11 1.37 7.89
N GLY A 176 22.74 0.39 8.70
CA GLY A 176 21.87 0.55 9.86
C GLY A 176 22.53 1.37 10.97
N SER A 177 21.82 1.53 12.09
CA SER A 177 22.34 2.25 13.26
C SER A 177 23.57 1.59 13.88
N ASP A 178 23.70 0.27 13.72
CA ASP A 178 24.75 -0.54 14.36
C ASP A 178 25.94 -0.77 13.39
N GLY A 179 25.92 -0.11 12.22
CA GLY A 179 26.97 -0.16 11.21
C GLY A 179 26.87 -1.33 10.23
N GLU A 180 25.84 -2.17 10.36
CA GLU A 180 25.55 -3.29 9.48
C GLU A 180 25.03 -2.83 8.12
N GLU A 181 25.46 -3.48 7.04
CA GLU A 181 24.98 -3.16 5.68
C GLU A 181 23.58 -3.76 5.46
N VAL A 182 22.56 -2.90 5.33
CA VAL A 182 21.17 -3.33 5.14
C VAL A 182 20.71 -3.24 3.69
N LEU A 183 21.38 -2.40 2.89
CA LEU A 183 21.12 -2.26 1.45
C LEU A 183 22.42 -1.99 0.73
N VAL A 184 22.71 -2.77 -0.30
CA VAL A 184 23.85 -2.56 -1.20
C VAL A 184 23.30 -2.50 -2.62
N LEU A 185 23.54 -1.40 -3.32
CA LEU A 185 23.21 -1.23 -4.73
C LEU A 185 24.54 -1.03 -5.49
N PRO A 186 25.13 -2.10 -6.04
CA PRO A 186 26.43 -2.03 -6.69
C PRO A 186 26.42 -1.09 -7.89
N HIS A 187 25.35 -1.10 -8.66
CA HIS A 187 25.23 -0.31 -9.88
C HIS A 187 23.79 0.15 -10.11
N ILE A 188 23.61 1.46 -10.25
CA ILE A 188 22.36 2.11 -10.61
C ILE A 188 22.62 2.97 -11.85
N GLU A 189 21.85 2.76 -12.90
CA GLU A 189 21.90 3.57 -14.12
C GLU A 189 20.51 4.13 -14.41
N THR A 190 20.43 5.41 -14.73
CA THR A 190 19.20 6.02 -15.25
C THR A 190 19.47 6.69 -16.59
N ARG A 191 18.58 6.45 -17.56
CA ARG A 191 18.62 7.14 -18.85
C ARG A 191 18.21 8.61 -18.75
N ALA A 192 17.59 9.02 -17.64
CA ALA A 192 17.12 10.38 -17.46
C ALA A 192 18.31 11.34 -17.17
N PRO A 193 18.42 12.45 -17.91
CA PRO A 193 19.36 13.51 -17.58
C PRO A 193 19.04 14.17 -16.24
N LEU A 194 20.05 14.67 -15.51
CA LEU A 194 19.84 15.29 -14.20
C LEU A 194 18.84 16.45 -14.23
N TRP A 195 18.78 17.24 -15.32
CA TRP A 195 17.83 18.37 -15.41
C TRP A 195 16.39 17.87 -15.45
N SER A 196 16.14 16.71 -16.07
CA SER A 196 14.79 16.13 -16.14
C SER A 196 14.34 15.60 -14.77
N LEU A 197 15.27 15.05 -13.99
CA LEU A 197 15.05 14.62 -12.61
C LEU A 197 14.73 15.82 -11.71
N VAL A 198 15.54 16.88 -11.79
CA VAL A 198 15.37 18.10 -10.98
C VAL A 198 14.07 18.84 -11.31
N LEU A 199 13.71 18.93 -12.60
CA LEU A 199 12.49 19.62 -13.02
C LEU A 199 11.22 18.75 -12.93
N GLY A 200 11.35 17.46 -12.59
CA GLY A 200 10.21 16.51 -12.49
C GLY A 200 9.43 16.30 -13.79
N LYS A 201 9.96 16.74 -14.94
CA LYS A 201 9.22 16.74 -16.22
C LYS A 201 9.06 15.34 -16.82
N SER A 202 10.07 14.49 -16.62
CA SER A 202 10.19 13.20 -17.32
C SER A 202 10.11 11.99 -16.39
N GLY A 203 9.75 12.15 -15.11
CA GLY A 203 9.93 11.07 -14.12
C GLY A 203 11.40 10.70 -13.96
N PHE A 204 11.68 9.48 -13.48
CA PHE A 204 13.05 8.96 -13.35
C PHE A 204 13.64 8.38 -14.65
N GLY A 205 12.88 8.42 -15.76
CA GLY A 205 13.21 7.67 -16.98
C GLY A 205 13.32 6.16 -16.70
N ASP A 206 13.96 5.43 -17.62
CA ASP A 206 14.29 4.02 -17.37
C ASP A 206 15.49 3.94 -16.42
N VAL A 207 15.24 3.39 -15.23
CA VAL A 207 16.23 3.09 -14.20
C VAL A 207 16.51 1.59 -14.23
N THR A 208 17.78 1.21 -14.19
CA THR A 208 18.20 -0.18 -14.02
C THR A 208 19.10 -0.28 -12.79
N VAL A 209 18.77 -1.21 -11.90
CA VAL A 209 19.56 -1.56 -10.72
C VAL A 209 20.04 -2.99 -10.89
N LYS A 210 21.36 -3.18 -10.87
CA LYS A 210 21.97 -4.50 -11.08
C LYS A 210 22.50 -5.06 -9.77
N SER A 211 22.11 -6.29 -9.48
CA SER A 211 22.58 -7.08 -8.33
C SER A 211 22.43 -6.39 -6.97
N PRO A 212 21.28 -5.76 -6.65
CA PRO A 212 21.11 -5.21 -5.31
C PRO A 212 21.10 -6.32 -4.26
N VAL A 213 21.58 -6.01 -3.06
CA VAL A 213 21.48 -6.88 -1.88
C VAL A 213 20.65 -6.15 -0.84
N ILE A 214 19.57 -6.77 -0.37
CA ILE A 214 18.64 -6.21 0.62
C ILE A 214 18.62 -7.13 1.83
N ASP A 215 18.91 -6.64 3.03
CA ASP A 215 18.78 -7.40 4.27
C ASP A 215 17.44 -7.09 4.97
N LEU A 216 16.56 -8.08 5.01
CA LEU A 216 15.25 -8.01 5.66
C LEU A 216 15.22 -8.79 6.99
N GLN A 217 16.37 -9.21 7.51
CA GLN A 217 16.42 -9.87 8.81
C GLN A 217 15.89 -8.96 9.93
N PRO A 218 15.25 -9.53 10.96
CA PRO A 218 14.92 -8.79 12.16
C PRO A 218 16.20 -8.40 12.90
N HIS A 219 16.17 -7.23 13.49
CA HIS A 219 17.19 -6.74 14.38
C HIS A 219 17.08 -7.47 15.74
N LEU A 220 18.23 -7.86 16.31
CA LEU A 220 18.27 -8.74 17.48
C LEU A 220 17.64 -8.12 18.73
N SER A 221 17.69 -6.80 18.87
CA SER A 221 17.21 -6.13 20.09
C SER A 221 15.70 -5.90 20.13
N ASN A 222 15.03 -5.71 18.98
CA ASN A 222 13.64 -5.26 18.92
C ASN A 222 12.75 -6.08 17.96
N GLY A 223 13.33 -7.03 17.22
CA GLY A 223 12.60 -7.87 16.26
C GLY A 223 12.15 -7.15 14.99
N LEU A 224 12.40 -5.84 14.85
CA LEU A 224 11.99 -5.07 13.68
C LEU A 224 12.95 -5.32 12.49
N PRO A 225 12.48 -5.28 11.24
CA PRO A 225 13.36 -5.45 10.08
C PRO A 225 14.48 -4.40 10.07
N ARG A 226 15.73 -4.82 9.88
CA ARG A 226 16.91 -3.93 9.86
C ARG A 226 16.77 -2.79 8.85
N LEU A 227 16.25 -3.10 7.66
CA LEU A 227 15.99 -2.08 6.64
C LEU A 227 15.02 -0.99 7.13
N ALA A 228 13.99 -1.36 7.89
CA ALA A 228 13.03 -0.39 8.41
C ALA A 228 13.68 0.55 9.43
N LEU A 229 14.54 0.02 10.31
CA LEU A 229 15.29 0.81 11.30
C LEU A 229 16.30 1.76 10.66
N ALA A 230 16.89 1.39 9.53
CA ALA A 230 17.81 2.26 8.80
C ALA A 230 17.10 3.45 8.11
N LEU A 231 15.82 3.29 7.78
CA LEU A 231 15.04 4.30 7.04
C LEU A 231 14.15 5.17 7.96
N THR A 232 13.70 4.63 9.08
CA THR A 232 12.75 5.30 9.97
C THR A 232 13.31 5.37 11.39
N PRO A 233 13.30 6.56 12.04
CA PRO A 233 13.78 6.70 13.41
C PRO A 233 13.15 5.67 14.34
N ALA A 234 13.99 4.99 15.12
CA ALA A 234 13.55 3.95 16.04
C ALA A 234 12.48 4.49 17.01
N GLU A 235 12.57 5.76 17.41
CA GLU A 235 11.58 6.39 18.29
C GLU A 235 10.18 6.36 17.68
N LYS A 236 10.02 6.62 16.38
CA LYS A 236 8.71 6.56 15.70
C LYS A 236 8.20 5.13 15.54
N LEU A 237 9.11 4.17 15.38
CA LEU A 237 8.78 2.75 15.29
C LEU A 237 8.48 2.13 16.67
N LEU A 238 9.01 2.73 17.74
CA LEU A 238 8.85 2.31 19.13
C LEU A 238 7.77 3.12 19.87
N GLU A 239 7.31 4.26 19.35
CA GLU A 239 6.18 5.04 19.91
C GLU A 239 4.87 4.23 19.89
N SER A 240 4.76 3.24 18.99
CA SER A 240 3.69 2.23 18.99
C SER A 240 3.91 1.11 20.02
N GLN A 241 5.14 0.90 20.51
CA GLN A 241 5.47 -0.07 21.55
C GLN A 241 5.26 0.54 22.94
N THR A 242 3.99 0.75 23.29
CA THR A 242 3.64 1.18 24.65
C THR A 242 3.94 0.05 25.65
N ARG A 243 5.02 0.17 26.43
CA ARG A 243 5.31 -0.41 27.77
C ARG A 243 6.67 -1.12 27.88
N GLY A 244 7.69 -0.37 28.29
CA GLY A 244 8.54 -0.62 29.48
C GLY A 244 9.09 -2.01 29.81
N ARG A 245 9.19 -2.97 28.89
CA ARG A 245 9.80 -4.29 29.16
C ARG A 245 11.07 -4.51 28.34
N LYS A 246 12.08 -5.06 29.00
CA LYS A 246 13.34 -5.46 28.37
C LYS A 246 13.06 -6.54 27.32
N PRO A 247 13.63 -6.45 26.11
CA PRO A 247 13.49 -7.48 25.11
C PRO A 247 14.00 -8.82 25.66
N LYS A 248 13.19 -9.88 25.50
CA LYS A 248 13.61 -11.25 25.80
C LYS A 248 14.77 -11.62 24.87
N ARG A 249 15.59 -12.59 25.30
CA ARG A 249 16.84 -12.98 24.62
C ARG A 249 16.61 -13.15 23.10
N PRO A 250 17.45 -12.53 22.25
CA PRO A 250 17.35 -12.72 20.81
C PRO A 250 17.47 -14.19 20.44
N VAL A 251 16.42 -14.74 19.83
CA VAL A 251 16.51 -16.02 19.15
C VAL A 251 17.23 -15.76 17.82
N LYS A 252 18.36 -16.43 17.60
CA LYS A 252 19.07 -16.34 16.32
C LYS A 252 18.23 -17.05 15.26
N VAL A 253 17.46 -16.28 14.50
CA VAL A 253 16.69 -16.80 13.37
C VAL A 253 17.68 -17.15 12.26
N PRO A 254 17.66 -18.38 11.70
CA PRO A 254 18.48 -18.72 10.55
C PRO A 254 18.15 -17.77 9.38
N SER A 255 19.10 -17.53 8.49
CA SER A 255 18.92 -16.67 7.33
C SER A 255 18.98 -17.46 6.05
N ALA A 256 18.22 -17.04 5.04
CA ALA A 256 18.25 -17.63 3.71
C ALA A 256 18.27 -16.53 2.65
N ASP A 257 18.89 -16.85 1.52
CA ASP A 257 19.03 -15.95 0.39
C ASP A 257 17.94 -16.23 -0.64
N ALA A 258 17.19 -15.20 -1.04
CA ALA A 258 16.24 -15.25 -2.12
C ALA A 258 16.68 -14.34 -3.28
N SER A 259 16.51 -14.81 -4.51
CA SER A 259 16.69 -13.99 -5.71
C SER A 259 15.50 -13.02 -5.88
N LEU A 260 15.79 -11.79 -6.29
CA LEU A 260 14.81 -10.73 -6.47
C LEU A 260 14.90 -10.13 -7.87
N THR A 261 13.76 -10.09 -8.55
CA THR A 261 13.57 -9.33 -9.78
C THR A 261 12.39 -8.39 -9.58
N VAL A 262 12.56 -7.10 -9.89
CA VAL A 262 11.50 -6.09 -9.77
C VAL A 262 11.36 -5.37 -11.09
N ASN A 263 10.15 -5.29 -11.61
CA ASN A 263 9.80 -4.48 -12.75
C ASN A 263 8.77 -3.44 -12.31
N VAL A 264 9.06 -2.16 -12.52
CA VAL A 264 8.13 -1.07 -12.31
C VAL A 264 7.95 -0.36 -13.64
N LYS A 265 6.71 -0.22 -14.08
CA LYS A 265 6.33 0.39 -15.35
C LYS A 265 5.53 1.65 -15.08
N ASP A 266 6.05 2.80 -15.51
CA ASP A 266 5.32 4.07 -15.55
C ASP A 266 5.38 4.66 -16.97
N PRO A 267 4.34 5.39 -17.44
CA PRO A 267 4.35 6.01 -18.75
C PRO A 267 5.56 6.93 -19.03
N LYS A 268 6.21 7.45 -17.99
CA LYS A 268 7.37 8.34 -18.09
C LYS A 268 8.71 7.63 -17.87
N GLY A 269 8.72 6.32 -17.66
CA GLY A 269 9.92 5.51 -17.47
C GLY A 269 9.77 4.44 -16.41
N GLY A 270 10.54 3.35 -16.50
CA GLY A 270 10.43 2.24 -15.56
C GLY A 270 11.58 2.11 -14.56
N LEU A 271 11.45 1.20 -13.61
CA LEU A 271 12.54 0.67 -12.80
C LEU A 271 12.67 -0.82 -13.05
N ASN A 272 13.83 -1.28 -13.48
CA ASN A 272 14.13 -2.70 -13.59
C ASN A 272 15.25 -3.08 -12.62
N VAL A 273 14.98 -4.05 -11.77
CA VAL A 273 15.94 -4.64 -10.84
C VAL A 273 16.24 -6.05 -11.33
N THR A 274 17.50 -6.32 -11.66
CA THR A 274 17.94 -7.64 -12.13
C THR A 274 18.98 -8.24 -11.19
N ASP A 275 18.96 -9.56 -11.08
CA ASP A 275 19.92 -10.35 -10.29
C ASP A 275 19.99 -9.93 -8.82
N GLY A 276 18.89 -9.40 -8.28
CA GLY A 276 18.81 -8.97 -6.90
C GLY A 276 18.89 -10.13 -5.94
N LYS A 277 19.36 -9.85 -4.74
CA LYS A 277 19.47 -10.76 -3.61
C LYS A 277 18.76 -10.14 -2.42
N VAL A 278 17.89 -10.90 -1.78
CA VAL A 278 17.21 -10.52 -0.55
C VAL A 278 17.58 -11.54 0.51
N ILE A 279 18.10 -11.07 1.63
CA ILE A 279 18.41 -11.90 2.78
C ILE A 279 17.17 -11.90 3.67
N LEU A 280 16.50 -13.05 3.71
CA LEU A 280 15.27 -13.25 4.46
C LEU A 280 15.54 -13.99 5.77
N PRO A 281 14.69 -13.79 6.79
CA PRO A 281 14.51 -14.74 7.88
C PRO A 281 14.20 -16.14 7.32
N GLY A 282 14.75 -17.19 7.91
CA GLY A 282 14.66 -18.55 7.38
C GLY A 282 13.25 -19.13 7.40
N ASP A 283 12.43 -18.70 8.34
CA ASP A 283 10.99 -18.95 8.40
C ASP A 283 10.25 -18.26 7.24
N LEU A 284 10.56 -16.99 6.97
CA LEU A 284 9.97 -16.24 5.85
C LEU A 284 10.41 -16.81 4.49
N ALA A 285 11.67 -17.20 4.35
CA ALA A 285 12.18 -17.84 3.14
C ALA A 285 11.54 -19.21 2.91
N ALA A 286 11.26 -19.97 3.97
CA ALA A 286 10.54 -21.24 3.86
C ALA A 286 9.06 -21.06 3.50
N ALA A 287 8.48 -19.88 3.79
CA ALA A 287 7.10 -19.55 3.43
C ALA A 287 6.97 -18.97 2.02
N LEU A 288 7.93 -18.14 1.58
CA LEU A 288 7.88 -17.48 0.27
C LEU A 288 8.67 -18.24 -0.81
N GLY A 289 9.66 -19.03 -0.45
CA GLY A 289 10.60 -19.65 -1.38
C GLY A 289 11.84 -18.78 -1.65
N ASN A 290 12.60 -19.17 -2.67
CA ASN A 290 13.93 -18.63 -2.97
C ASN A 290 13.93 -17.67 -4.17
N ARG A 291 12.79 -17.45 -4.82
CA ARG A 291 12.64 -16.53 -5.94
C ARG A 291 11.49 -15.58 -5.67
N LEU A 292 11.73 -14.29 -5.85
CA LEU A 292 10.76 -13.23 -5.71
C LEU A 292 10.74 -12.42 -7.02
N PHE A 293 9.58 -12.33 -7.63
CA PHE A 293 9.33 -11.49 -8.79
C PHE A 293 8.24 -10.48 -8.43
N MET A 294 8.53 -9.20 -8.59
CA MET A 294 7.57 -8.12 -8.35
C MET A 294 7.35 -7.35 -9.64
N ASP A 295 6.10 -7.19 -10.05
CA ASP A 295 5.70 -6.32 -11.16
C ASP A 295 4.78 -5.22 -10.64
N VAL A 296 5.07 -3.98 -11.00
CA VAL A 296 4.36 -2.80 -10.52
C VAL A 296 4.04 -1.90 -11.69
N SER A 297 2.76 -1.75 -11.99
CA SER A 297 2.28 -0.83 -13.02
C SER A 297 1.72 0.43 -12.38
N LEU A 298 2.06 1.59 -12.95
CA LEU A 298 1.64 2.91 -12.49
C LEU A 298 0.86 3.68 -13.57
N GLY A 299 -0.03 4.57 -13.13
CA GLY A 299 -0.73 5.51 -13.99
C GLY A 299 -1.61 4.82 -15.04
N SER A 300 -1.52 5.27 -16.29
CA SER A 300 -2.35 4.73 -17.38
C SER A 300 -1.98 3.31 -17.80
N LEU A 301 -0.81 2.79 -17.39
CA LEU A 301 -0.46 1.39 -17.59
C LEU A 301 -1.22 0.51 -16.59
N ALA A 302 -1.30 0.93 -15.33
CA ALA A 302 -2.05 0.22 -14.30
C ALA A 302 -3.54 0.10 -14.65
N THR A 303 -4.16 1.17 -15.17
CA THR A 303 -5.58 1.17 -15.55
C THR A 303 -5.85 0.30 -16.77
N LYS A 304 -4.90 0.14 -17.69
CA LYS A 304 -5.05 -0.76 -18.85
C LYS A 304 -4.96 -2.24 -18.45
N GLU A 305 -4.26 -2.53 -17.37
CA GLU A 305 -4.09 -3.90 -16.85
C GLU A 305 -5.16 -4.28 -15.83
N SER A 306 -6.04 -3.35 -15.44
CA SER A 306 -7.10 -3.59 -14.46
C SER A 306 -8.34 -2.75 -14.74
N ASP A 307 -9.39 -3.43 -15.25
CA ASP A 307 -10.72 -2.84 -15.45
C ASP A 307 -11.31 -2.25 -14.16
N GLU A 308 -10.93 -2.80 -13.00
CA GLU A 308 -11.36 -2.32 -11.69
C GLU A 308 -10.79 -0.93 -11.37
N LEU A 309 -9.51 -0.70 -11.69
CA LEU A 309 -8.87 0.63 -11.53
C LEU A 309 -9.47 1.65 -12.49
N GLU A 310 -9.76 1.24 -13.73
CA GLU A 310 -10.39 2.13 -14.71
C GLU A 310 -11.77 2.60 -14.23
N LYS A 311 -12.59 1.69 -13.68
CA LYS A 311 -13.90 2.04 -13.10
C LYS A 311 -13.79 2.92 -11.86
N ALA A 312 -12.72 2.79 -11.09
CA ALA A 312 -12.54 3.52 -9.83
C ALA A 312 -11.91 4.92 -10.01
N LEU A 313 -11.52 5.30 -11.23
CA LEU A 313 -10.73 6.50 -11.52
C LEU A 313 -11.42 7.81 -11.10
N ASP A 314 -12.73 7.91 -11.35
CA ASP A 314 -13.51 9.15 -11.10
C ASP A 314 -13.74 9.43 -9.61
N GLY A 315 -13.53 8.44 -8.74
CA GLY A 315 -13.80 8.53 -7.30
C GLY A 315 -12.57 8.68 -6.40
N HIS A 316 -11.35 8.64 -6.95
CA HIS A 316 -10.13 8.54 -6.17
C HIS A 316 -9.06 9.55 -6.60
N SER A 317 -8.42 10.17 -5.62
CA SER A 317 -7.24 11.00 -5.84
C SER A 317 -5.98 10.17 -5.69
N GLY A 318 -5.06 10.29 -6.65
CA GLY A 318 -3.76 9.61 -6.62
C GLY A 318 -3.34 9.10 -7.98
N VAL A 319 -2.17 8.44 -8.02
CA VAL A 319 -1.66 7.74 -9.19
C VAL A 319 -2.16 6.30 -9.12
N PRO A 320 -2.92 5.79 -10.11
CA PRO A 320 -3.32 4.38 -10.16
C PRO A 320 -2.10 3.46 -10.03
N LEU A 321 -2.24 2.39 -9.25
CA LEU A 321 -1.19 1.44 -8.91
C LEU A 321 -1.78 0.03 -8.95
N ARG A 322 -1.10 -0.85 -9.69
CA ARG A 322 -1.26 -2.29 -9.58
C ARG A 322 0.09 -2.89 -9.25
N ALA A 323 0.17 -3.67 -8.19
CA ALA A 323 1.39 -4.36 -7.80
C ALA A 323 1.07 -5.84 -7.61
N THR A 324 1.91 -6.68 -8.19
CA THR A 324 1.82 -8.13 -8.10
C THR A 324 3.18 -8.66 -7.66
N LEU A 325 3.17 -9.51 -6.66
CA LEU A 325 4.35 -10.21 -6.16
C LEU A 325 4.11 -11.70 -6.35
N TRP A 326 5.05 -12.37 -7.00
CA TRP A 326 5.08 -13.82 -7.16
C TRP A 326 6.34 -14.36 -6.52
N SER A 327 6.22 -15.55 -5.97
CA SER A 327 7.31 -16.32 -5.46
C SER A 327 7.11 -17.81 -5.78
N ASP A 328 8.03 -18.66 -5.34
CA ASP A 328 7.91 -20.10 -5.58
C ASP A 328 6.68 -20.70 -4.87
N CYS A 329 6.20 -20.07 -3.80
CA CYS A 329 5.13 -20.58 -2.93
C CYS A 329 3.98 -19.59 -2.69
N ALA A 330 4.00 -18.40 -3.30
CA ALA A 330 3.00 -17.37 -3.03
C ALA A 330 2.78 -16.42 -4.21
N GLN A 331 1.55 -15.94 -4.33
CA GLN A 331 1.16 -14.85 -5.22
C GLN A 331 0.34 -13.83 -4.42
N LEU A 332 0.73 -12.56 -4.49
CA LEU A 332 0.04 -11.44 -3.84
C LEU A 332 -0.33 -10.40 -4.91
N GLU A 333 -1.56 -9.90 -4.85
CA GLU A 333 -2.01 -8.76 -5.66
C GLU A 333 -2.48 -7.60 -4.78
N ALA A 334 -2.01 -6.39 -5.12
CA ALA A 334 -2.43 -5.13 -4.54
C ALA A 334 -2.88 -4.17 -5.66
N VAL A 335 -4.09 -3.60 -5.51
CA VAL A 335 -4.68 -2.69 -6.49
C VAL A 335 -5.22 -1.45 -5.77
N GLY A 336 -4.81 -0.26 -6.21
CA GLY A 336 -5.17 0.98 -5.54
C GLY A 336 -4.63 2.25 -6.18
N PHE A 337 -4.56 3.31 -5.38
CA PHE A 337 -4.08 4.64 -5.75
C PHE A 337 -2.96 5.07 -4.81
N LEU A 338 -1.79 5.34 -5.36
CA LEU A 338 -0.66 5.92 -4.66
C LEU A 338 -0.92 7.41 -4.41
N GLN A 339 -0.76 7.86 -3.16
CA GLN A 339 -0.91 9.25 -2.73
C GLN A 339 0.44 9.76 -2.19
N PRO A 340 1.35 10.24 -3.05
CA PRO A 340 2.73 10.56 -2.66
C PRO A 340 2.84 11.61 -1.55
N ARG A 341 1.92 12.59 -1.52
CA ARG A 341 1.92 13.64 -0.49
C ARG A 341 1.55 13.12 0.89
N ALA A 342 0.74 12.06 0.96
CA ALA A 342 0.34 11.42 2.21
C ALA A 342 1.25 10.25 2.57
N SER A 343 2.16 9.84 1.68
CA SER A 343 2.94 8.60 1.79
C SER A 343 2.06 7.36 2.02
N LYS A 344 0.87 7.35 1.40
CA LYS A 344 -0.13 6.28 1.54
C LYS A 344 -0.50 5.68 0.20
N VAL A 345 -0.94 4.43 0.24
CA VAL A 345 -1.62 3.75 -0.87
C VAL A 345 -3.04 3.46 -0.44
N LYS A 346 -4.02 4.00 -1.18
CA LYS A 346 -5.43 3.70 -0.95
C LYS A 346 -5.86 2.55 -1.85
N LEU A 347 -6.11 1.38 -1.27
CA LEU A 347 -6.56 0.19 -1.97
C LEU A 347 -8.02 0.33 -2.40
N ILE A 348 -8.37 -0.28 -3.53
CA ILE A 348 -9.77 -0.41 -3.97
C ILE A 348 -10.40 -1.74 -3.53
N LYS A 349 -9.57 -2.73 -3.23
CA LYS A 349 -9.97 -4.06 -2.75
C LYS A 349 -8.95 -4.59 -1.73
N PRO A 350 -9.35 -5.50 -0.83
CA PRO A 350 -8.42 -6.12 0.11
C PRO A 350 -7.21 -6.73 -0.62
N LEU A 351 -6.07 -6.75 0.06
CA LEU A 351 -4.90 -7.49 -0.44
C LEU A 351 -5.26 -8.97 -0.45
N LYS A 352 -5.05 -9.63 -1.59
CA LYS A 352 -5.29 -11.06 -1.73
C LYS A 352 -3.97 -11.76 -1.96
N ALA A 353 -3.66 -12.73 -1.10
CA ALA A 353 -2.53 -13.63 -1.23
C ALA A 353 -3.05 -15.06 -1.44
N GLU A 354 -2.46 -15.77 -2.39
CA GLU A 354 -2.62 -17.20 -2.62
C GLU A 354 -1.29 -17.85 -2.30
N MET A 355 -1.28 -18.85 -1.42
CA MET A 355 -0.04 -19.39 -0.84
C MET A 355 -0.12 -20.90 -0.68
N ASP A 356 1.03 -21.56 -0.84
CA ASP A 356 1.20 -22.98 -0.55
C ASP A 356 1.24 -23.20 0.96
N LEU A 357 0.60 -24.28 1.42
CA LEU A 357 0.55 -24.62 2.83
C LEU A 357 1.77 -25.44 3.23
N THR A 358 2.89 -24.76 3.45
CA THR A 358 4.10 -25.41 3.95
C THR A 358 4.06 -25.61 5.47
N PRO A 359 4.72 -26.65 6.02
CA PRO A 359 4.87 -26.82 7.47
C PRO A 359 5.53 -25.61 8.15
N ALA A 360 6.44 -24.93 7.46
CA ALA A 360 7.07 -23.72 7.97
C ALA A 360 6.07 -22.57 8.07
N PHE A 361 5.25 -22.34 7.03
CA PHE A 361 4.22 -21.32 7.07
C PHE A 361 3.20 -21.56 8.18
N ALA A 362 2.75 -22.80 8.32
CA ALA A 362 1.86 -23.21 9.40
C ALA A 362 2.46 -22.92 10.78
N LYS A 363 3.69 -23.40 11.02
CA LYS A 363 4.37 -23.27 12.31
C LYS A 363 4.69 -21.83 12.69
N PHE A 364 5.12 -21.00 11.74
CA PHE A 364 5.62 -19.66 12.05
C PHE A 364 4.57 -18.56 11.91
N TYR A 365 3.53 -18.74 11.07
CA TYR A 365 2.54 -17.69 10.82
C TYR A 365 1.13 -18.10 11.25
N LEU A 366 0.64 -19.27 10.85
CA LEU A 366 -0.71 -19.69 11.26
C LEU A 366 -0.80 -19.99 12.76
N ALA A 367 0.28 -20.51 13.36
CA ALA A 367 0.38 -20.71 14.81
C ALA A 367 0.23 -19.41 15.61
N GLN A 368 0.54 -18.25 15.02
CA GLN A 368 0.35 -16.95 15.66
C GLN A 368 -1.12 -16.52 15.70
N LEU A 369 -1.95 -17.07 14.80
CA LEU A 369 -3.41 -16.85 14.81
C LEU A 369 -4.13 -17.86 15.69
N ASN A 370 -3.63 -19.10 15.71
CA ASN A 370 -4.18 -20.16 16.53
C ASN A 370 -3.16 -21.29 16.72
N PRO A 371 -2.84 -21.73 17.96
CA PRO A 371 -1.81 -22.74 18.20
C PRO A 371 -2.09 -24.09 17.54
N LEU A 372 -3.36 -24.44 17.28
CA LEU A 372 -3.73 -25.68 16.60
C LEU A 372 -3.26 -25.72 15.13
N LEU A 373 -3.14 -24.55 14.51
CA LEU A 373 -2.72 -24.45 13.11
C LEU A 373 -1.21 -24.65 12.94
N GLY A 374 -0.43 -24.53 14.01
CA GLY A 374 1.02 -24.73 13.97
C GLY A 374 1.47 -26.17 13.71
N GLU A 375 0.55 -27.14 13.86
CA GLU A 375 0.81 -28.57 13.69
C GLU A 375 0.45 -29.07 12.28
N ILE A 376 0.12 -28.17 11.35
CA ILE A 376 -0.24 -28.54 9.98
C ILE A 376 1.02 -29.00 9.23
N LEU A 377 0.91 -30.16 8.57
CA LEU A 377 1.96 -30.76 7.75
C LEU A 377 1.82 -30.43 6.26
N GLY A 378 0.65 -29.98 5.82
CA GLY A 378 0.33 -29.68 4.43
C GLY A 378 -1.14 -29.89 4.11
N PRO A 379 -1.54 -29.80 2.83
CA PRO A 379 -2.91 -30.06 2.41
C PRO A 379 -3.31 -31.53 2.65
N ALA A 380 -4.62 -31.80 2.76
CA ALA A 380 -5.14 -33.16 2.92
C ALA A 380 -5.26 -33.92 1.58
N VAL A 381 -5.33 -33.18 0.47
CA VAL A 381 -5.34 -33.71 -0.90
C VAL A 381 -4.13 -33.08 -1.59
N GLN A 382 -3.20 -33.91 -2.04
CA GLN A 382 -2.13 -33.46 -2.93
C GLN A 382 -2.70 -33.38 -4.34
N ASP A 383 -3.36 -32.27 -4.66
CA ASP A 383 -3.58 -31.89 -6.05
C ASP A 383 -2.45 -30.92 -6.41
N ASP A 384 -1.57 -31.33 -7.33
CA ASP A 384 -0.28 -30.69 -7.63
C ASP A 384 -0.36 -29.23 -8.14
N ASP A 385 -1.56 -28.65 -8.35
CA ASP A 385 -1.75 -27.42 -9.13
C ASP A 385 -2.68 -26.35 -8.49
N MET A 386 -3.07 -26.46 -7.20
CA MET A 386 -3.98 -25.50 -6.56
C MET A 386 -3.33 -24.81 -5.35
N PRO A 387 -3.46 -23.48 -5.17
CA PRO A 387 -2.99 -22.83 -3.96
C PRO A 387 -3.79 -23.35 -2.76
N ASP A 388 -3.09 -23.87 -1.77
CA ASP A 388 -3.71 -24.50 -0.61
C ASP A 388 -4.47 -23.49 0.27
N ILE A 389 -4.06 -22.22 0.24
CA ILE A 389 -4.59 -21.17 1.12
C ILE A 389 -4.82 -19.87 0.36
N ILE A 390 -5.99 -19.27 0.60
CA ILE A 390 -6.31 -17.90 0.20
C ILE A 390 -6.40 -17.03 1.45
N VAL A 391 -5.53 -16.02 1.53
CA VAL A 391 -5.49 -15.02 2.61
C VAL A 391 -5.92 -13.67 2.07
N GLN A 392 -6.83 -13.01 2.77
CA GLN A 392 -7.22 -11.63 2.51
C GLN A 392 -6.81 -10.74 3.68
N LEU A 393 -6.08 -9.66 3.39
CA LEU A 393 -5.73 -8.64 4.36
C LEU A 393 -6.43 -7.33 4.00
N THR A 394 -7.27 -6.84 4.92
CA THR A 394 -8.01 -5.60 4.77
C THR A 394 -7.45 -4.58 5.76
N PRO A 395 -6.65 -3.59 5.30
CA PRO A 395 -6.21 -2.51 6.17
C PRO A 395 -7.38 -1.59 6.53
N THR A 396 -7.29 -0.93 7.68
CA THR A 396 -8.29 0.05 8.09
C THR A 396 -8.37 1.20 7.09
N ASN A 397 -9.59 1.59 6.74
CA ASN A 397 -9.90 2.58 5.69
C ASN A 397 -9.35 2.24 4.29
N MET A 398 -8.91 0.99 4.07
CA MET A 398 -8.24 0.57 2.84
C MET A 398 -6.92 1.32 2.58
N GLU A 399 -6.23 1.80 3.62
CA GLU A 399 -4.99 2.58 3.47
C GLU A 399 -3.75 1.79 3.92
N LEU A 400 -2.70 1.80 3.11
CA LEU A 400 -1.38 1.26 3.45
C LEU A 400 -0.35 2.38 3.59
N PRO A 401 0.57 2.32 4.58
CA PRO A 401 0.54 1.40 5.72
C PRO A 401 -0.65 1.66 6.66
N SER A 402 -1.02 0.67 7.48
CA SER A 402 -2.07 0.75 8.49
C SER A 402 -1.55 0.21 9.82
N ASP A 403 -2.14 0.64 10.94
CA ASP A 403 -1.85 0.04 12.26
C ASP A 403 -2.80 -1.11 12.58
N HIS A 404 -3.89 -1.24 11.82
CA HIS A 404 -4.97 -2.19 12.09
C HIS A 404 -5.36 -2.91 10.81
N TYR A 405 -5.26 -4.24 10.84
CA TYR A 405 -5.57 -5.11 9.72
C TYR A 405 -6.62 -6.15 10.12
N LYS A 406 -7.56 -6.41 9.21
CA LYS A 406 -8.42 -7.59 9.29
C LYS A 406 -7.86 -8.68 8.39
N ILE A 407 -7.57 -9.83 8.98
CA ILE A 407 -7.08 -11.03 8.30
C ILE A 407 -8.26 -11.99 8.14
N ASN A 408 -8.49 -12.46 6.92
CA ASN A 408 -9.47 -13.48 6.61
C ASN A 408 -8.79 -14.60 5.81
N ILE A 409 -8.86 -15.84 6.29
CA ILE A 409 -8.31 -17.01 5.60
C ILE A 409 -9.47 -17.94 5.25
N ALA A 410 -9.51 -18.35 3.99
CA ALA A 410 -10.54 -19.28 3.50
C ALA A 410 -10.49 -20.62 4.27
N PRO A 411 -11.64 -21.33 4.37
CA PRO A 411 -11.67 -22.68 4.93
C PRO A 411 -10.70 -23.61 4.22
N MET A 412 -9.99 -24.45 4.96
CA MET A 412 -9.01 -25.39 4.41
C MET A 412 -9.20 -26.80 4.96
N LYS A 413 -8.80 -27.80 4.16
CA LYS A 413 -8.74 -29.20 4.55
C LYS A 413 -7.30 -29.68 4.48
N VAL A 414 -6.75 -30.03 5.63
CA VAL A 414 -5.30 -30.16 5.83
C VAL A 414 -4.95 -31.45 6.57
N THR A 415 -3.68 -31.85 6.45
CA THR A 415 -3.09 -32.94 7.21
C THR A 415 -2.41 -32.37 8.45
N LEU A 416 -2.74 -32.91 9.61
CA LEU A 416 -2.27 -32.46 10.92
C LEU A 416 -1.31 -33.47 11.55
N ALA A 417 -0.21 -32.97 12.12
CA ALA A 417 0.65 -33.71 13.02
C ALA A 417 -0.03 -33.90 14.38
N ARG A 418 0.43 -34.91 15.12
CA ARG A 418 -0.04 -35.14 16.49
C ARG A 418 0.70 -34.24 17.47
N GLY A 419 0.22 -33.01 17.60
CA GLY A 419 0.68 -32.05 18.62
C GLY A 419 0.02 -32.23 19.98
N GLN A 420 0.56 -31.58 21.02
CA GLN A 420 0.09 -31.72 22.41
C GLN A 420 -1.40 -31.37 22.59
N VAL A 421 -1.88 -30.34 21.89
CA VAL A 421 -3.28 -29.90 22.00
C VAL A 421 -4.22 -30.94 21.38
N VAL A 422 -3.88 -31.44 20.19
CA VAL A 422 -4.66 -32.46 19.48
C VAL A 422 -4.72 -33.75 20.27
N GLU A 423 -3.58 -34.22 20.79
CA GLU A 423 -3.53 -35.42 21.63
C GLU A 423 -4.33 -35.25 22.92
N GLY A 424 -4.26 -34.09 23.55
CA GLY A 424 -5.07 -33.77 24.73
C GLY A 424 -6.56 -33.85 24.44
N VAL A 425 -7.05 -33.25 23.35
CA VAL A 425 -8.46 -33.35 22.94
C VAL A 425 -8.87 -34.80 22.69
N LEU A 426 -8.08 -35.56 21.92
CA LEU A 426 -8.42 -36.94 21.56
C LEU A 426 -8.38 -37.88 22.78
N SER A 427 -7.46 -37.65 23.71
CA SER A 427 -7.36 -38.41 24.96
C SER A 427 -8.55 -38.14 25.89
N LEU A 428 -9.00 -36.88 26.02
CA LEU A 428 -10.19 -36.52 26.78
C LEU A 428 -11.45 -37.20 26.25
N LEU A 429 -11.57 -37.32 24.93
CA LEU A 429 -12.73 -37.91 24.27
C LEU A 429 -12.66 -39.44 24.19
N SER A 430 -11.70 -40.07 24.87
CA SER A 430 -11.54 -41.54 24.97
C SER A 430 -11.44 -42.24 23.61
N LYS A 431 -11.07 -41.53 22.55
CA LYS A 431 -10.94 -42.08 21.19
C LYS A 431 -9.51 -42.50 20.90
N GLN A 432 -8.91 -43.30 21.79
CA GLN A 432 -7.61 -43.89 21.51
C GLN A 432 -7.63 -44.83 20.29
N ASP A 433 -8.79 -45.32 19.89
CA ASP A 433 -8.92 -46.12 18.66
C ASP A 433 -8.77 -45.27 17.39
N LEU A 434 -9.11 -43.98 17.40
CA LEU A 434 -8.70 -43.04 16.34
C LEU A 434 -7.19 -42.76 16.39
N LEU A 435 -6.52 -43.08 17.51
CA LEU A 435 -5.07 -42.96 17.69
C LEU A 435 -4.30 -44.22 17.27
N LYS A 436 -4.96 -45.34 16.96
CA LYS A 436 -4.31 -46.60 16.59
C LYS A 436 -3.96 -46.62 15.09
N GLY A 437 -2.68 -46.48 14.79
CA GLY A 437 -2.11 -46.72 13.45
C GLY A 437 -2.01 -45.50 12.53
N GLN A 438 -2.75 -44.42 12.79
CA GLN A 438 -2.63 -43.17 12.01
C GLN A 438 -1.67 -42.19 12.68
N ARG A 439 -0.54 -41.92 12.01
CA ARG A 439 0.44 -40.90 12.45
C ARG A 439 -0.04 -39.48 12.19
N ASN A 440 -0.88 -39.32 11.16
CA ASN A 440 -1.39 -38.03 10.69
C ASN A 440 -2.92 -38.07 10.70
N LEU A 441 -3.56 -36.93 10.96
CA LEU A 441 -5.02 -36.79 11.00
C LEU A 441 -5.48 -35.76 9.97
N THR A 442 -6.69 -35.94 9.43
CA THR A 442 -7.32 -34.89 8.63
C THR A 442 -7.90 -33.81 9.54
N MET A 443 -7.79 -32.55 9.14
CA MET A 443 -8.40 -31.42 9.82
C MET A 443 -9.10 -30.54 8.78
N GLN A 444 -10.34 -30.13 9.07
CA GLN A 444 -11.06 -29.12 8.31
C GLN A 444 -11.29 -27.89 9.19
N THR A 445 -11.08 -26.69 8.67
CA THR A 445 -11.30 -25.45 9.39
C THR A 445 -12.52 -24.71 8.85
N SER A 446 -13.19 -23.91 9.69
CA SER A 446 -14.03 -22.81 9.21
C SER A 446 -13.15 -21.70 8.63
N VAL A 447 -13.78 -20.61 8.18
CA VAL A 447 -13.07 -19.35 7.90
C VAL A 447 -12.30 -18.92 9.15
N ILE A 448 -11.03 -18.55 8.98
CA ILE A 448 -10.24 -17.93 10.06
C ILE A 448 -10.40 -16.43 9.90
N ASP A 449 -10.89 -15.76 10.94
CA ASP A 449 -11.08 -14.32 10.98
C ASP A 449 -10.33 -13.77 12.20
N ALA A 450 -9.35 -12.91 11.95
CA ALA A 450 -8.54 -12.31 13.00
C ALA A 450 -8.34 -10.83 12.75
N LYS A 451 -8.21 -10.06 13.82
CA LYS A 451 -7.77 -8.67 13.78
C LYS A 451 -6.32 -8.61 14.22
N LEU A 452 -5.48 -7.92 13.46
CA LEU A 452 -4.09 -7.66 13.77
C LEU A 452 -3.92 -6.17 14.05
N ASP A 453 -3.50 -5.87 15.27
CA ASP A 453 -3.09 -4.55 15.71
C ASP A 453 -1.56 -4.52 15.79
N MET A 454 -0.93 -3.64 15.01
CA MET A 454 0.52 -3.45 15.04
C MET A 454 0.93 -2.92 16.42
N PRO A 455 2.03 -3.44 17.00
CA PRO A 455 3.09 -4.23 16.36
C PRO A 455 2.90 -5.77 16.32
N GLY A 456 1.81 -6.35 16.84
CA GLY A 456 1.72 -7.82 16.93
C GLY A 456 0.60 -8.41 17.79
N SER A 457 -0.45 -7.65 18.08
CA SER A 457 -1.59 -8.11 18.85
C SER A 457 -2.64 -8.72 17.90
N PHE A 458 -3.08 -9.94 18.17
CA PHE A 458 -4.06 -10.68 17.39
C PHE A 458 -5.30 -10.98 18.22
N ASP A 459 -6.47 -10.55 17.74
CA ASP A 459 -7.77 -11.01 18.24
C ASP A 459 -8.39 -11.97 17.24
N CYS A 460 -8.35 -13.27 17.55
CA CYS A 460 -8.95 -14.31 16.74
C CYS A 460 -10.42 -14.49 17.11
N SER A 461 -11.29 -14.28 16.12
CA SER A 461 -12.70 -14.67 16.21
C SER A 461 -12.84 -16.19 16.33
N ARG A 462 -14.06 -16.68 16.57
CA ARG A 462 -14.32 -18.11 16.66
C ARG A 462 -13.91 -18.83 15.38
N LEU A 463 -12.98 -19.77 15.54
CA LEU A 463 -12.52 -20.74 14.58
C LEU A 463 -13.04 -22.13 14.99
N ASP A 464 -13.91 -22.70 14.17
CA ASP A 464 -14.38 -24.07 14.32
C ASP A 464 -13.49 -25.01 13.50
N ILE A 465 -13.19 -26.19 14.06
CA ILE A 465 -12.27 -27.17 13.49
C ILE A 465 -12.88 -28.56 13.63
N LEU A 466 -12.90 -29.32 12.55
CA LEU A 466 -13.30 -30.72 12.52
C LEU A 466 -12.08 -31.61 12.32
N ILE A 467 -11.72 -32.39 13.34
CA ILE A 467 -10.57 -33.31 13.34
C ILE A 467 -11.04 -34.73 13.05
N ALA A 468 -10.34 -35.43 12.17
CA ALA A 468 -10.64 -36.79 11.72
C ALA A 468 -12.10 -36.98 11.28
N ASP A 469 -12.69 -35.93 10.69
CA ASP A 469 -14.09 -35.83 10.25
C ASP A 469 -15.13 -36.19 11.33
N LYS A 470 -14.75 -36.12 12.62
CA LYS A 470 -15.57 -36.59 13.76
C LYS A 470 -15.53 -35.69 14.98
N VAL A 471 -14.36 -35.14 15.29
CA VAL A 471 -14.14 -34.39 16.51
C VAL A 471 -14.21 -32.91 16.19
N HIS A 472 -15.37 -32.31 16.43
CA HIS A 472 -15.53 -30.86 16.28
C HIS A 472 -15.08 -30.16 17.56
N VAL A 473 -14.20 -29.17 17.40
CA VAL A 473 -13.73 -28.24 18.44
C VAL A 473 -13.83 -26.80 17.93
N ALA A 474 -14.03 -25.84 18.83
CA ALA A 474 -14.03 -24.42 18.52
C ALA A 474 -12.95 -23.71 19.34
N THR A 475 -12.37 -22.64 18.80
CA THR A 475 -11.31 -21.87 19.47
C THR A 475 -11.47 -20.38 19.19
N TRP A 476 -11.18 -19.53 20.17
CA TRP A 476 -11.17 -18.06 20.01
C TRP A 476 -10.33 -17.42 21.11
N GLY A 477 -9.92 -16.17 20.91
CA GLY A 477 -9.26 -15.39 21.96
C GLY A 477 -8.18 -14.47 21.42
N HIS A 478 -7.25 -14.11 22.31
CA HIS A 478 -6.25 -13.08 22.09
C HIS A 478 -4.84 -13.66 22.14
N MET A 479 -3.96 -13.17 21.28
CA MET A 479 -2.56 -13.56 21.20
C MET A 479 -1.69 -12.31 20.98
N ASP A 480 -0.51 -12.27 21.59
CA ASP A 480 0.42 -11.15 21.45
C ASP A 480 1.80 -11.69 21.03
N SER A 481 2.22 -11.35 19.80
CA SER A 481 3.49 -11.80 19.23
C SER A 481 4.71 -11.13 19.84
N VAL A 482 4.54 -9.95 20.42
CA VAL A 482 5.62 -9.20 21.07
C VAL A 482 5.87 -9.72 22.48
N ASP A 483 4.81 -9.95 23.25
CA ASP A 483 4.90 -10.50 24.60
C ASP A 483 5.05 -12.04 24.61
N GLU A 484 4.85 -12.68 23.46
CA GLU A 484 4.76 -14.13 23.26
C GLU A 484 3.69 -14.78 24.15
N THR A 485 2.52 -14.16 24.23
CA THR A 485 1.44 -14.65 25.09
C THR A 485 0.25 -15.16 24.28
N VAL A 486 -0.32 -16.25 24.76
CA VAL A 486 -1.56 -16.84 24.23
C VAL A 486 -2.59 -16.81 25.34
N GLN A 487 -3.79 -16.31 25.04
CA GLN A 487 -4.96 -16.32 25.91
C GLN A 487 -6.19 -16.68 25.08
N MET A 488 -6.41 -17.98 24.92
CA MET A 488 -7.50 -18.51 24.11
C MET A 488 -8.42 -19.40 24.92
N THR A 489 -9.62 -19.61 24.40
CA THR A 489 -10.55 -20.64 24.86
C THR A 489 -10.63 -21.71 23.79
N LEU A 490 -10.42 -22.96 24.18
CA LEU A 490 -10.77 -24.13 23.40
C LEU A 490 -12.08 -24.68 23.92
N ALA A 491 -13.05 -24.91 23.05
CA ALA A 491 -14.36 -25.40 23.41
C ALA A 491 -14.71 -26.67 22.66
N ILE A 492 -15.29 -27.64 23.36
CA ILE A 492 -15.85 -28.85 22.75
C ILE A 492 -17.38 -28.70 22.73
N PRO A 493 -18.00 -28.57 21.54
CA PRO A 493 -19.44 -28.45 21.41
C PRO A 493 -20.18 -29.67 21.97
N GLY A 494 -21.40 -29.44 22.47
CA GLY A 494 -22.22 -30.47 23.08
C GLY A 494 -22.46 -31.67 22.18
N HIS A 495 -22.66 -31.49 20.87
CA HIS A 495 -22.84 -32.62 19.94
C HIS A 495 -21.61 -33.54 19.89
N SER A 496 -20.39 -32.99 19.81
CA SER A 496 -19.16 -33.78 19.89
C SER A 496 -19.09 -34.59 21.20
N LEU A 497 -19.48 -33.99 22.33
CA LEU A 497 -19.51 -34.69 23.62
C LEU A 497 -20.53 -35.83 23.62
N ARG A 498 -21.73 -35.62 23.06
CA ARG A 498 -22.77 -36.66 22.96
C ARG A 498 -22.30 -37.82 22.08
N ASP A 499 -21.81 -37.50 20.89
CA ASP A 499 -21.47 -38.48 19.87
C ASP A 499 -20.24 -39.31 20.26
N LEU A 500 -19.29 -38.72 20.99
CA LEU A 500 -18.02 -39.36 21.31
C LEU A 500 -17.99 -40.01 22.69
N LEU A 501 -18.64 -39.42 23.69
CA LEU A 501 -18.69 -39.94 25.06
C LEU A 501 -20.00 -40.69 25.37
N GLY A 502 -20.96 -40.70 24.44
CA GLY A 502 -22.25 -41.37 24.63
C GLY A 502 -23.21 -40.64 25.56
N LEU A 503 -22.92 -39.38 25.90
CA LEU A 503 -23.69 -38.59 26.84
C LEU A 503 -25.03 -38.15 26.20
N LYS A 504 -26.17 -38.70 26.59
CA LYS A 504 -27.46 -38.39 25.93
C LYS A 504 -28.09 -37.07 26.37
N ASN A 505 -27.80 -36.63 27.60
CA ASN A 505 -28.47 -35.52 28.28
C ASN A 505 -27.70 -34.19 28.24
N VAL A 506 -26.76 -34.02 27.30
CA VAL A 506 -26.02 -32.76 27.13
C VAL A 506 -26.86 -31.77 26.32
N PRO A 507 -27.12 -30.55 26.81
CA PRO A 507 -27.89 -29.55 26.06
C PRO A 507 -27.30 -29.28 24.66
N PRO A 508 -28.12 -29.05 23.62
CA PRO A 508 -27.62 -28.76 22.27
C PRO A 508 -26.68 -27.55 22.20
N ALA A 509 -26.93 -26.53 23.01
CA ALA A 509 -26.15 -25.29 23.08
C ALA A 509 -24.99 -25.33 24.10
N TYR A 510 -24.71 -26.48 24.71
CA TYR A 510 -23.64 -26.61 25.69
C TYR A 510 -22.26 -26.62 25.01
N TYR A 511 -21.26 -26.01 25.65
CA TYR A 511 -19.87 -26.04 25.23
C TYR A 511 -18.98 -26.27 26.45
N LEU A 512 -18.16 -27.32 26.42
CA LEU A 512 -17.12 -27.52 27.43
C LEU A 512 -15.95 -26.58 27.11
N LYS A 513 -15.84 -25.47 27.84
CA LYS A 513 -14.76 -24.47 27.66
C LYS A 513 -13.51 -24.86 28.44
N ILE A 514 -12.36 -24.69 27.81
CA ILE A 514 -11.04 -25.09 28.31
C ILE A 514 -10.07 -23.95 28.01
N PRO A 515 -9.57 -23.24 29.04
CA PRO A 515 -8.59 -22.18 28.86
C PRO A 515 -7.28 -22.71 28.25
N VAL A 516 -6.73 -21.93 27.31
CA VAL A 516 -5.43 -22.15 26.68
C VAL A 516 -4.58 -20.91 26.95
N THR A 517 -3.45 -21.11 27.63
CA THR A 517 -2.52 -20.04 28.03
C THR A 517 -1.08 -20.39 27.63
N GLY A 518 -0.11 -19.49 27.82
CA GLY A 518 1.31 -19.80 27.59
C GLY A 518 1.88 -19.03 26.40
N THR A 519 2.71 -19.69 25.59
CA THR A 519 3.40 -19.09 24.42
C THR A 519 3.01 -19.84 23.14
N PHE A 520 3.32 -19.29 21.96
CA PHE A 520 3.03 -19.93 20.66
C PHE A 520 3.67 -21.31 20.52
N ASP A 521 4.93 -21.45 20.95
CA ASP A 521 5.66 -22.72 20.89
C ASP A 521 5.23 -23.75 21.95
N LYS A 522 4.68 -23.27 23.07
CA LYS A 522 4.34 -24.11 24.24
C LYS A 522 2.99 -23.69 24.82
N PRO A 523 1.89 -23.87 24.06
CA PRO A 523 0.56 -23.63 24.58
C PRO A 523 0.27 -24.62 25.72
N ARG A 524 -0.30 -24.11 26.81
CA ARG A 524 -0.73 -24.86 27.98
C ARG A 524 -2.24 -24.85 28.05
N VAL A 525 -2.82 -26.02 27.88
CA VAL A 525 -4.26 -26.22 27.95
C VAL A 525 -4.62 -26.74 29.34
N ASP A 526 -5.65 -26.18 29.96
CA ASP A 526 -6.11 -26.63 31.28
C ASP A 526 -6.95 -27.92 31.20
N TRP A 527 -6.27 -29.03 30.92
CA TRP A 527 -6.90 -30.35 30.83
C TRP A 527 -7.55 -30.81 32.13
N LYS A 528 -7.11 -30.27 33.28
CA LYS A 528 -7.68 -30.62 34.59
C LYS A 528 -9.11 -30.10 34.70
N SER A 529 -9.34 -28.84 34.34
CA SER A 529 -10.67 -28.25 34.31
C SER A 529 -11.59 -28.96 33.31
N ALA A 530 -11.05 -29.36 32.15
CA ALA A 530 -11.78 -30.15 31.16
C ALA A 530 -12.24 -31.51 31.70
N GLY A 531 -11.33 -32.25 32.36
CA GLY A 531 -11.64 -33.55 32.97
C GLY A 531 -12.71 -33.46 34.06
N ILE A 532 -12.68 -32.40 34.88
CA ILE A 532 -13.72 -32.13 35.89
C ILE A 532 -15.07 -31.89 35.20
N GLY A 533 -15.11 -31.09 34.13
CA GLY A 533 -16.33 -30.84 33.36
C GLY A 533 -16.93 -32.11 32.77
N ILE A 534 -16.12 -32.99 32.16
CA ILE A 534 -16.58 -34.28 31.64
C ILE A 534 -17.12 -35.18 32.76
N ALA A 535 -16.43 -35.24 33.91
CA ALA A 535 -16.88 -36.02 35.06
C ALA A 535 -18.23 -35.53 35.60
N GLN A 536 -18.44 -34.22 35.64
CA GLN A 536 -19.72 -33.61 36.03
C GLN A 536 -20.84 -33.94 35.04
N LEU A 537 -20.59 -33.88 33.73
CA LEU A 537 -21.56 -34.27 32.71
C LEU A 537 -21.91 -35.76 32.78
N THR A 538 -20.91 -36.62 33.01
CA THR A 538 -21.13 -38.06 33.17
C THR A 538 -21.93 -38.36 34.45
N ALA A 539 -21.66 -37.63 35.53
CA ALA A 539 -22.45 -37.70 36.76
C ALA A 539 -23.89 -37.20 36.56
N ARG A 540 -24.12 -36.16 35.75
CA ARG A 540 -25.45 -35.66 35.36
C ARG A 540 -26.27 -36.73 34.63
N GLU A 541 -25.61 -37.56 33.82
CA GLU A 541 -26.27 -38.64 33.10
C GLU A 541 -26.68 -39.80 34.02
N ARG A 542 -25.92 -40.04 35.10
CA ARG A 542 -26.17 -41.12 36.06
C ARG A 542 -26.98 -40.70 37.30
N GLY A 543 -27.04 -39.40 37.60
CA GLY A 543 -27.65 -38.85 38.83
C GLY A 543 -29.14 -38.50 38.71
N GLY A 544 -29.90 -38.74 39.79
CA GLY A 544 -31.32 -38.41 39.89
C GLY A 544 -31.64 -36.92 40.11
N ARG A 545 -32.94 -36.61 40.21
CA ARG A 545 -33.60 -35.28 40.20
C ARG A 545 -32.98 -34.18 41.10
N LEU A 546 -32.29 -34.54 42.18
CA LEU A 546 -31.64 -33.60 43.12
C LEU A 546 -30.36 -32.95 42.55
N MET A 547 -29.65 -33.62 41.64
CA MET A 547 -28.45 -33.06 41.01
C MET A 547 -28.81 -32.05 39.91
N GLN A 548 -30.01 -32.14 39.31
CA GLN A 548 -30.45 -31.22 38.25
C GLN A 548 -30.63 -29.77 38.73
N THR A 549 -31.10 -29.55 39.96
CA THR A 549 -31.38 -28.20 40.48
C THR A 549 -30.12 -27.36 40.75
N PHE A 550 -29.01 -27.98 41.15
CA PHE A 550 -27.71 -27.30 41.30
C PHE A 550 -27.12 -26.94 39.93
N LEU A 551 -27.45 -27.71 38.90
CA LEU A 551 -26.92 -27.58 37.54
C LEU A 551 -27.65 -26.51 36.71
N ASP A 552 -28.96 -26.33 36.88
CA ASP A 552 -29.71 -25.26 36.19
C ASP A 552 -29.19 -23.85 36.57
N TYR A 553 -28.61 -23.70 37.77
CA TYR A 553 -27.96 -22.46 38.22
C TYR A 553 -26.63 -22.17 37.50
N VAL A 554 -25.89 -23.22 37.10
CA VAL A 554 -24.63 -23.10 36.36
C VAL A 554 -24.91 -22.92 34.86
N ASP A 555 -25.83 -23.69 34.29
CA ASP A 555 -26.26 -23.64 32.87
C ASP A 555 -26.84 -22.24 32.50
N ALA A 556 -27.57 -21.59 33.42
CA ALA A 556 -28.13 -20.25 33.20
C ALA A 556 -27.06 -19.15 33.09
N LYS A 557 -25.85 -19.37 33.63
CA LYS A 557 -24.75 -18.41 33.63
C LYS A 557 -23.77 -18.62 32.47
N GLU A 558 -23.71 -19.83 31.90
CA GLU A 558 -22.77 -20.19 30.81
C GLU A 558 -23.25 -19.83 29.39
N LYS A 559 -24.56 -19.67 29.16
CA LYS A 559 -25.16 -19.40 27.84
C LYS A 559 -24.71 -18.10 27.15
N SER A 560 -24.01 -17.21 27.85
CA SER A 560 -23.80 -15.82 27.42
C SER A 560 -22.48 -15.53 26.68
N ASP A 561 -21.55 -16.47 26.57
CA ASP A 561 -20.14 -16.11 26.32
C ASP A 561 -19.42 -17.05 25.33
N VAL A 562 -20.13 -17.62 24.36
CA VAL A 562 -19.52 -18.31 23.21
C VAL A 562 -19.83 -17.49 21.96
N PRO A 563 -18.82 -17.01 21.23
CA PRO A 563 -19.06 -16.27 19.99
C PRO A 563 -19.77 -17.15 18.95
N GLU A 564 -20.58 -16.55 18.10
CA GLU A 564 -21.15 -17.23 16.95
C GLU A 564 -20.08 -17.53 15.88
N PRO A 565 -20.21 -18.61 15.10
CA PRO A 565 -19.34 -18.85 13.96
C PRO A 565 -19.38 -17.69 12.97
N VAL A 566 -18.23 -17.32 12.42
CA VAL A 566 -18.11 -16.19 11.45
C VAL A 566 -18.85 -16.49 10.15
N SER A 567 -18.94 -17.76 9.76
CA SER A 567 -19.63 -18.24 8.57
C SER A 567 -20.28 -19.60 8.83
N ALA A 568 -21.13 -20.04 7.90
CA ALA A 568 -21.61 -21.41 7.89
C ALA A 568 -20.43 -22.41 7.87
N LEU A 569 -20.57 -23.52 8.59
CA LEU A 569 -19.52 -24.53 8.71
C LEU A 569 -19.42 -25.34 7.40
N PRO A 570 -18.21 -25.55 6.85
CA PRO A 570 -18.04 -26.24 5.56
C PRO A 570 -18.61 -27.67 5.53
N TRP A 571 -18.48 -28.40 6.63
CA TRP A 571 -18.92 -29.79 6.75
C TRP A 571 -20.43 -29.94 6.97
N GLU A 572 -21.15 -28.88 7.37
CA GLU A 572 -22.61 -28.93 7.49
C GLU A 572 -23.29 -28.91 6.11
N GLN A 573 -22.63 -28.33 5.10
CA GLN A 573 -23.14 -28.28 3.73
C GLN A 573 -22.94 -29.61 2.99
N SER A 574 -21.89 -30.36 3.34
CA SER A 574 -21.53 -31.62 2.69
C SER A 574 -22.49 -32.77 3.04
N GLY A 575 -23.28 -32.65 4.12
CA GLY A 575 -24.25 -33.66 4.55
C GLY A 575 -25.67 -33.51 3.98
N ARG A 576 -25.90 -32.58 3.05
CA ARG A 576 -27.21 -32.35 2.39
C ARG A 576 -27.29 -32.88 0.94
N LEU A 577 -26.37 -33.75 0.53
CA LEU A 577 -26.41 -34.43 -0.78
C LEU A 577 -26.90 -35.86 -0.65
#